data_AF-K2RPY7-F1
#
_entry.id   AF-K2RPY7-F1
#
_cell.length_a   1.000
_cell.length_b   1.000
_cell.length_c   1.000
_cell.angle_alpha   90.00
_cell.angle_beta   90.00
_cell.angle_gamma   90.00
#
_symmetry.space_group_name_H-M   'P 1'
#
loop_
_entity.id
_entity.type
_entity.pdbx_description
1 polymer ?
#
loop_
_entity_poly.entity_id
_entity_poly.type
_entity_poly.pdbx_seq_one_letter_code
_entity_poly.pdbx_strand_id
1 'polypeptide(L)'
;MLRSAVLAATSLLAQTSVATGPFFKQLNGSTWIIGNDHWNLTQNYKYGTKLYHKGKDLVGDAWGHYVSYSASSPSPSPSVLTLTRRLPDGAANDLAWLNASIVHRTPDYIDVAFTAAEGDFHWVIYADLVGAYQYFVNRALPVLGEFRTLWRLDNTSFPNGRTTARDGELPPLSEYAAATKVQDETWQRADGTFLTKYDWSAFVREQDYYGVYGDEFGSWYIVRRHPLLSPRRLL
;
A
#
# COMPACT_ATOMS: atom_id res chain seq x y z
N MET A 1 -52.90 53.08 -4.54
CA MET A 1 -52.13 51.92 -5.02
C MET A 1 -50.70 52.06 -4.51
N LEU A 2 -50.31 51.33 -3.45
CA LEU A 2 -48.90 51.20 -3.04
C LEU A 2 -48.73 49.73 -2.62
N ARG A 3 -47.91 48.97 -3.35
CA ARG A 3 -47.65 47.55 -3.10
C ARG A 3 -46.46 47.43 -2.14
N SER A 4 -46.69 46.86 -0.97
CA SER A 4 -45.66 46.45 -0.03
C SER A 4 -44.90 45.24 -0.59
N ALA A 5 -43.58 45.34 -0.70
CA ALA A 5 -42.71 44.21 -0.98
C ALA A 5 -42.23 43.60 0.34
N VAL A 6 -42.60 42.35 0.59
CA VAL A 6 -42.07 41.54 1.69
C VAL A 6 -40.83 40.83 1.17
N LEU A 7 -39.64 41.17 1.71
CA LEU A 7 -38.45 40.35 1.54
C LEU A 7 -38.54 39.15 2.49
N ALA A 8 -38.66 37.95 1.92
CA ALA A 8 -38.45 36.71 2.65
C ALA A 8 -36.94 36.44 2.72
N ALA A 9 -36.38 36.42 3.94
CA ALA A 9 -35.03 35.94 4.19
C ALA A 9 -35.06 34.41 4.28
N THR A 10 -34.54 33.72 3.27
CA THR A 10 -34.27 32.28 3.33
C THR A 10 -32.92 32.04 3.98
N SER A 11 -32.93 31.61 5.24
CA SER A 11 -31.76 31.08 5.92
C SER A 11 -31.37 29.73 5.30
N LEU A 12 -30.27 29.73 4.56
CA LEU A 12 -29.64 28.52 4.02
C LEU A 12 -28.98 27.78 5.21
N LEU A 13 -29.60 26.69 5.66
CA LEU A 13 -28.93 25.74 6.56
C LEU A 13 -27.79 25.11 5.77
N ALA A 14 -26.56 25.57 6.04
CA ALA A 14 -25.37 24.86 5.65
C ALA A 14 -25.43 23.48 6.33
N GLN A 15 -25.71 22.43 5.58
CA GLN A 15 -25.40 21.08 6.00
C GLN A 15 -23.87 21.04 6.13
N THR A 16 -23.38 21.25 7.34
CA THR A 16 -22.04 20.79 7.69
C THR A 16 -22.06 19.29 7.44
N SER A 17 -21.45 18.83 6.35
CA SER A 17 -21.18 17.42 6.15
C SER A 17 -20.33 16.99 7.34
N VAL A 18 -20.97 16.40 8.35
CA VAL A 18 -20.24 15.89 9.51
C VAL A 18 -19.33 14.80 8.95
N ALA A 19 -18.02 14.97 9.17
CA ALA A 19 -17.02 13.94 8.92
C ALA A 19 -17.53 12.63 9.52
N THR A 20 -17.69 11.59 8.70
CA THR A 20 -18.21 10.29 9.15
C THR A 20 -17.18 9.59 10.05
N GLY A 21 -15.92 10.00 9.95
CA GLY A 21 -14.80 9.42 10.68
C GLY A 21 -14.33 8.10 10.07
N PRO A 22 -13.44 7.39 10.78
CA PRO A 22 -12.87 6.14 10.29
C PRO A 22 -13.90 5.01 10.32
N PHE A 23 -13.93 4.20 9.26
CA PHE A 23 -14.93 3.16 9.07
C PHE A 23 -14.36 1.85 8.55
N PHE A 24 -15.14 0.79 8.80
CA PHE A 24 -14.96 -0.56 8.27
C PHE A 24 -16.33 -1.10 7.86
N LYS A 25 -16.42 -1.61 6.63
CA LYS A 25 -17.64 -2.21 6.08
C LYS A 25 -17.31 -3.53 5.41
N GLN A 26 -17.93 -4.60 5.86
CA GLN A 26 -17.91 -5.87 5.14
C GLN A 26 -19.03 -5.88 4.10
N LEU A 27 -18.69 -6.15 2.83
CA LEU A 27 -19.67 -6.25 1.74
C LEU A 27 -20.17 -7.69 1.58
N ASN A 28 -19.26 -8.65 1.73
CA ASN A 28 -19.54 -10.09 1.67
C ASN A 28 -18.41 -10.86 2.41
N GLY A 29 -18.38 -12.19 2.29
CA GLY A 29 -17.40 -13.04 3.00
C GLY A 29 -15.93 -12.80 2.64
N SER A 30 -15.63 -12.11 1.53
CA SER A 30 -14.27 -11.91 1.03
C SER A 30 -13.98 -10.49 0.50
N THR A 31 -14.90 -9.54 0.71
CA THR A 31 -14.72 -8.14 0.30
C THR A 31 -15.09 -7.20 1.44
N TRP A 32 -14.19 -6.25 1.70
CA TRP A 32 -14.29 -5.23 2.74
C TRP A 32 -13.93 -3.86 2.18
N ILE A 33 -14.47 -2.80 2.79
CA ILE A 33 -14.06 -1.43 2.57
C ILE A 33 -13.59 -0.85 3.90
N ILE A 34 -12.40 -0.27 3.91
CA ILE A 34 -11.84 0.47 5.05
C ILE A 34 -11.48 1.88 4.61
N GLY A 35 -11.48 2.84 5.53
CA GLY A 35 -11.05 4.20 5.22
C GLY A 35 -11.57 5.23 6.21
N ASN A 36 -11.54 6.48 5.77
CA ASN A 36 -12.10 7.64 6.45
C ASN A 36 -12.68 8.62 5.41
N ASP A 37 -12.96 9.86 5.80
CA ASP A 37 -13.54 10.86 4.91
C ASP A 37 -12.59 11.35 3.80
N HIS A 38 -11.30 11.02 3.88
CA HIS A 38 -10.29 11.46 2.91
C HIS A 38 -9.94 10.39 1.88
N TRP A 39 -10.00 9.12 2.27
CA TRP A 39 -9.63 8.00 1.41
C TRP A 39 -10.36 6.71 1.81
N ASN A 40 -10.47 5.77 0.89
CA ASN A 40 -10.91 4.42 1.20
C ASN A 40 -10.25 3.37 0.31
N LEU A 41 -10.13 2.16 0.84
CA LEU A 41 -9.61 0.99 0.17
C LEU A 41 -10.67 -0.11 0.10
N THR A 42 -10.92 -0.64 -1.09
CA THR A 42 -11.64 -1.90 -1.27
C THR A 42 -10.66 -3.06 -1.20
N GLN A 43 -10.70 -3.81 -0.10
CA GLN A 43 -9.90 -5.01 0.13
C GLN A 43 -10.71 -6.25 -0.26
N ASN A 44 -10.22 -7.04 -1.23
CA ASN A 44 -10.78 -8.35 -1.57
C ASN A 44 -10.03 -9.46 -0.82
N TYR A 45 -10.29 -10.72 -1.17
CA TYR A 45 -9.68 -11.90 -0.56
C TYR A 45 -8.15 -11.84 -0.42
N LYS A 46 -7.45 -11.22 -1.36
CA LYS A 46 -5.98 -11.02 -1.30
C LYS A 46 -5.59 -9.57 -1.54
N TYR A 47 -6.11 -9.00 -2.63
CA TYR A 47 -5.69 -7.70 -3.12
C TYR A 47 -6.63 -6.57 -2.72
N GLY A 48 -6.06 -5.45 -2.30
CA GLY A 48 -6.74 -4.16 -2.19
C GLY A 48 -6.80 -3.49 -3.55
N THR A 49 -7.91 -3.65 -4.28
CA THR A 49 -7.97 -3.38 -5.73
C THR A 49 -8.46 -1.99 -6.09
N LYS A 50 -8.96 -1.21 -5.13
CA LYS A 50 -9.43 0.15 -5.34
C LYS A 50 -8.98 1.03 -4.20
N LEU A 51 -8.27 2.11 -4.49
CA LEU A 51 -7.84 3.11 -3.50
C LEU A 51 -8.39 4.47 -3.95
N TYR A 52 -9.47 4.92 -3.34
CA TYR A 52 -10.04 6.22 -3.65
C TYR A 52 -9.43 7.31 -2.78
N HIS A 53 -8.95 8.39 -3.41
CA HIS A 53 -8.60 9.64 -2.75
C HIS A 53 -8.97 10.81 -3.67
N LYS A 54 -9.62 11.85 -3.14
CA LYS A 54 -10.15 12.99 -3.92
C LYS A 54 -11.00 12.55 -5.13
N GLY A 55 -11.77 11.48 -4.98
CA GLY A 55 -12.64 10.95 -6.04
C GLY A 55 -11.93 10.16 -7.16
N LYS A 56 -10.60 10.01 -7.11
CA LYS A 56 -9.84 9.21 -8.08
C LYS A 56 -9.46 7.86 -7.50
N ASP A 57 -9.61 6.79 -8.28
CA ASP A 57 -9.03 5.48 -7.98
C ASP A 57 -7.55 5.47 -8.36
N LEU A 58 -6.69 5.39 -7.35
CA LEU A 58 -5.23 5.44 -7.48
C LEU A 58 -4.60 4.07 -7.77
N VAL A 59 -5.39 3.00 -7.75
CA VAL A 59 -4.93 1.68 -8.24
C VAL A 59 -5.09 1.59 -9.76
N GLY A 60 -6.20 2.10 -10.31
CA GLY A 60 -6.48 2.01 -11.74
C GLY A 60 -6.52 0.56 -12.23
N ASP A 61 -5.71 0.27 -13.26
CA ASP A 61 -5.54 -1.07 -13.86
C ASP A 61 -4.39 -1.88 -13.23
N ALA A 62 -3.72 -1.35 -12.20
CA ALA A 62 -2.69 -2.06 -11.47
C ALA A 62 -3.30 -3.10 -10.50
N TRP A 63 -2.46 -3.93 -9.87
CA TRP A 63 -2.95 -5.01 -8.98
C TRP A 63 -3.35 -4.51 -7.58
N GLY A 64 -2.95 -3.30 -7.20
CA GLY A 64 -3.27 -2.70 -5.91
C GLY A 64 -2.40 -3.17 -4.75
N HIS A 65 -2.97 -3.15 -3.54
CA HIS A 65 -2.25 -3.51 -2.31
C HIS A 65 -2.26 -5.01 -2.04
N TYR A 66 -1.14 -5.58 -1.59
CA TYR A 66 -1.12 -6.91 -1.01
C TYR A 66 0.04 -7.15 -0.05
N VAL A 67 -0.11 -8.20 0.76
CA VAL A 67 0.90 -8.69 1.70
C VAL A 67 1.38 -10.04 1.21
N SER A 68 2.69 -10.22 1.12
CA SER A 68 3.29 -11.43 0.56
C SER A 68 4.54 -11.84 1.33
N TYR A 69 4.94 -13.10 1.18
CA TYR A 69 6.22 -13.59 1.65
C TYR A 69 6.88 -14.54 0.65
N SER A 70 8.20 -14.67 0.80
CA SER A 70 9.03 -15.66 0.13
C SER A 70 9.76 -16.49 1.17
N ALA A 71 9.75 -17.82 1.04
CA ALA A 71 10.51 -18.69 1.93
C ALA A 71 12.01 -18.57 1.63
N SER A 72 12.85 -18.64 2.67
CA SER A 72 14.29 -18.82 2.46
C SER A 72 14.50 -20.25 1.97
N SER A 73 15.04 -20.46 0.77
CA SER A 73 15.43 -21.81 0.35
C SER A 73 16.41 -22.39 1.38
N PRO A 74 16.17 -23.59 1.94
CA PRO A 74 17.22 -24.27 2.65
C PRO A 74 18.23 -24.80 1.63
N SER A 75 19.40 -24.16 1.55
CA SER A 75 20.67 -24.78 1.09
C SER A 75 20.84 -25.06 -0.43
N PRO A 76 22.11 -25.23 -0.90
CA PRO A 76 22.51 -25.15 -2.31
C PRO A 76 22.48 -26.53 -3.01
N SER A 77 21.37 -27.26 -2.88
CA SER A 77 21.23 -28.56 -3.55
C SER A 77 19.92 -28.64 -4.31
N PRO A 78 19.93 -28.84 -5.64
CA PRO A 78 18.72 -28.92 -6.44
C PRO A 78 18.09 -30.29 -6.24
N SER A 79 17.34 -30.50 -5.16
CA SER A 79 16.41 -31.61 -5.07
C SER A 79 15.20 -31.31 -5.96
N VAL A 80 14.99 -32.18 -6.95
CA VAL A 80 14.08 -32.12 -8.11
C VAL A 80 12.57 -32.03 -7.75
N LEU A 81 12.20 -31.72 -6.51
CA LEU A 81 10.80 -31.69 -6.08
C LEU A 81 10.47 -30.58 -5.06
N THR A 82 10.99 -29.38 -5.30
CA THR A 82 10.42 -28.16 -4.72
C THR A 82 10.08 -27.21 -5.86
N LEU A 83 9.15 -27.65 -6.71
CA LEU A 83 8.42 -26.79 -7.63
C LEU A 83 7.44 -25.93 -6.80
N THR A 84 7.92 -25.20 -5.80
CA THR A 84 7.14 -24.11 -5.20
C THR A 84 6.93 -23.12 -6.31
N ARG A 85 5.71 -23.11 -6.86
CA ARG A 85 5.20 -22.16 -7.84
C ARG A 85 5.46 -20.75 -7.31
N ARG A 86 6.62 -20.17 -7.65
CA ARG A 86 6.89 -18.77 -7.41
C ARG A 86 5.89 -17.97 -8.23
N LEU A 87 5.25 -17.00 -7.60
CA LEU A 87 4.40 -16.04 -8.29
C LEU A 87 5.25 -15.21 -9.27
N PRO A 88 4.64 -14.60 -10.31
CA PRO A 88 5.37 -13.82 -11.31
C PRO A 88 6.25 -12.69 -10.75
N ASP A 89 5.98 -12.24 -9.51
CA ASP A 89 6.70 -11.21 -8.77
C ASP A 89 7.72 -11.76 -7.75
N GLY A 90 8.01 -13.06 -7.84
CA GLY A 90 8.99 -13.76 -7.01
C GLY A 90 8.46 -14.26 -5.66
N ALA A 91 7.23 -13.90 -5.25
CA ALA A 91 6.66 -14.34 -3.97
C ALA A 91 6.41 -15.86 -3.94
N ALA A 92 6.50 -16.44 -2.74
CA ALA A 92 6.01 -17.79 -2.50
C ALA A 92 4.49 -17.79 -2.27
N ASN A 93 3.96 -16.77 -1.59
CA ASN A 93 2.53 -16.65 -1.31
C ASN A 93 2.10 -15.18 -1.11
N ASP A 94 0.92 -14.84 -1.63
CA ASP A 94 0.16 -13.63 -1.29
C ASP A 94 -0.92 -14.01 -0.27
N LEU A 95 -0.89 -13.37 0.89
CA LEU A 95 -1.76 -13.69 2.02
C LEU A 95 -3.24 -13.63 1.62
N ALA A 96 -3.96 -14.67 2.02
CA ALA A 96 -5.39 -14.81 1.86
C ALA A 96 -6.09 -14.43 3.16
N TRP A 97 -6.96 -13.41 3.09
CA TRP A 97 -7.73 -12.96 4.24
C TRP A 97 -8.91 -13.90 4.46
N LEU A 98 -8.92 -14.55 5.63
CA LEU A 98 -9.99 -15.43 6.08
C LEU A 98 -11.12 -14.64 6.75
N ASN A 99 -10.78 -13.53 7.40
CA ASN A 99 -11.72 -12.60 8.00
C ASN A 99 -11.11 -11.19 8.08
N ALA A 100 -11.95 -10.22 8.43
CA ALA A 100 -11.50 -8.92 8.92
C ALA A 100 -12.43 -8.41 10.02
N SER A 101 -11.88 -7.67 10.99
CA SER A 101 -12.66 -7.10 12.08
C SER A 101 -12.00 -5.86 12.68
N ILE A 102 -12.79 -5.03 13.36
CA ILE A 102 -12.26 -3.94 14.17
C ILE A 102 -11.80 -4.54 15.51
N VAL A 103 -10.49 -4.47 15.79
CA VAL A 103 -9.90 -4.98 17.03
C VAL A 103 -9.72 -3.90 18.08
N HIS A 104 -9.72 -2.63 17.67
CA HIS A 104 -9.71 -1.50 18.57
C HIS A 104 -10.46 -0.32 17.96
N ARG A 105 -11.17 0.45 18.80
CA ARG A 105 -11.90 1.65 18.40
C ARG A 105 -11.81 2.71 19.49
N THR A 106 -11.44 3.91 19.09
CA THR A 106 -11.53 5.13 19.89
C THR A 106 -12.37 6.17 19.13
N PRO A 107 -12.64 7.35 19.71
CA PRO A 107 -13.22 8.46 18.96
C PRO A 107 -12.35 8.90 17.76
N ASP A 108 -11.02 8.74 17.85
CA ASP A 108 -10.08 9.31 16.89
C ASP A 108 -9.69 8.33 15.78
N TYR A 109 -9.67 7.02 16.08
CA TYR A 109 -9.21 6.00 15.14
C TYR A 109 -9.88 4.63 15.34
N ILE A 110 -9.80 3.81 14.30
CA ILE A 110 -10.04 2.36 14.37
C ILE A 110 -8.78 1.59 14.01
N ASP A 111 -8.61 0.41 14.58
CA ASP A 111 -7.65 -0.60 14.16
C ASP A 111 -8.42 -1.77 13.54
N VAL A 112 -8.21 -2.02 12.25
CA VAL A 112 -8.84 -3.11 11.50
C VAL A 112 -7.81 -4.19 11.23
N ALA A 113 -8.03 -5.38 11.77
CA ALA A 113 -7.21 -6.56 11.52
C ALA A 113 -7.81 -7.39 10.38
N PHE A 114 -6.97 -7.76 9.41
CA PHE A 114 -7.24 -8.78 8.39
C PHE A 114 -6.48 -10.05 8.77
N THR A 115 -7.22 -11.11 9.08
CA THR A 115 -6.65 -12.38 9.57
C THR A 115 -6.33 -13.29 8.41
N ALA A 116 -5.08 -13.77 8.33
CA ALA A 116 -4.65 -14.87 7.47
C ALA A 116 -4.18 -16.06 8.32
N ALA A 117 -3.91 -17.20 7.69
CA ALA A 117 -3.35 -18.36 8.37
C ALA A 117 -1.99 -18.03 9.03
N GLU A 118 -1.20 -17.20 8.36
CA GLU A 118 0.15 -16.80 8.78
C GLU A 118 0.18 -15.76 9.91
N GLY A 119 -0.87 -14.96 10.06
CA GLY A 119 -0.88 -13.82 10.99
C GLY A 119 -1.93 -12.79 10.63
N ASP A 120 -1.85 -11.64 11.30
CA ASP A 120 -2.86 -10.59 11.20
C ASP A 120 -2.22 -9.30 10.65
N PHE A 121 -2.80 -8.73 9.60
CA PHE A 121 -2.38 -7.47 9.03
C PHE A 121 -3.31 -6.34 9.45
N HIS A 122 -2.76 -5.30 10.04
CA HIS A 122 -3.53 -4.25 10.69
C HIS A 122 -3.47 -2.94 9.91
N TRP A 123 -4.62 -2.27 9.84
CA TRP A 123 -4.76 -0.90 9.37
C TRP A 123 -5.27 -0.03 10.53
N VAL A 124 -4.44 0.89 11.01
CA VAL A 124 -4.83 1.90 12.00
C VAL A 124 -5.19 3.18 11.26
N ILE A 125 -6.48 3.52 11.29
CA ILE A 125 -7.08 4.57 10.46
C ILE A 125 -7.60 5.67 11.38
N TYR A 126 -6.94 6.82 11.34
CA TYR A 126 -7.35 8.03 12.04
C TYR A 126 -8.38 8.80 11.23
N ALA A 127 -9.26 9.55 11.90
CA ALA A 127 -10.30 10.35 11.24
C ALA A 127 -9.74 11.39 10.27
N ASP A 128 -8.65 12.06 10.67
CA ASP A 128 -8.07 13.25 10.03
C ASP A 128 -6.78 12.99 9.25
N LEU A 129 -6.41 11.71 9.06
CA LEU A 129 -5.18 11.32 8.37
C LEU A 129 -5.45 10.86 6.93
N VAL A 130 -4.74 11.46 5.97
CA VAL A 130 -4.67 10.94 4.59
C VAL A 130 -3.66 9.81 4.52
N GLY A 131 -4.08 8.63 4.98
CA GLY A 131 -3.27 7.42 5.08
C GLY A 131 -3.65 6.56 6.28
N ALA A 132 -2.84 5.56 6.56
CA ALA A 132 -2.99 4.67 7.70
C ALA A 132 -1.62 4.25 8.24
N TYR A 133 -1.57 3.91 9.53
CA TYR A 133 -0.45 3.10 10.02
C TYR A 133 -0.74 1.63 9.73
N GLN A 134 0.31 0.89 9.42
CA GLN A 134 0.21 -0.53 9.12
C GLN A 134 1.21 -1.31 9.96
N TYR A 135 0.80 -2.49 10.42
CA TYR A 135 1.70 -3.44 11.07
C TYR A 135 1.20 -4.87 10.86
N PHE A 136 2.09 -5.83 11.02
CA PHE A 136 1.77 -7.25 10.90
C PHE A 136 2.10 -7.97 12.21
N VAL A 137 1.16 -8.76 12.71
CA VAL A 137 1.35 -9.63 13.87
C VAL A 137 1.56 -11.05 13.35
N ASN A 138 2.81 -11.51 13.42
CA ASN A 138 3.16 -12.87 13.02
C ASN A 138 2.60 -13.90 14.01
N ARG A 139 1.94 -14.94 13.48
CA ARG A 139 1.49 -16.11 14.25
C ARG A 139 2.12 -17.41 13.76
N ALA A 140 2.27 -17.56 12.44
CA ALA A 140 2.66 -18.81 11.79
C ALA A 140 3.38 -18.61 10.44
N LEU A 141 4.10 -17.49 10.24
CA LEU A 141 4.99 -17.36 9.08
C LEU A 141 6.12 -18.43 9.16
N PRO A 142 6.49 -19.04 8.03
CA PRO A 142 7.63 -19.97 7.96
C PRO A 142 8.95 -19.21 8.07
N VAL A 143 10.08 -19.90 7.90
CA VAL A 143 11.38 -19.22 7.74
C VAL A 143 11.37 -18.42 6.44
N LEU A 144 11.58 -17.11 6.56
CA LEU A 144 11.41 -16.16 5.47
C LEU A 144 12.76 -15.83 4.82
N GLY A 145 12.74 -15.72 3.50
CA GLY A 145 13.73 -14.95 2.75
C GLY A 145 13.27 -13.51 2.54
N GLU A 146 11.95 -13.27 2.53
CA GLU A 146 11.35 -11.96 2.32
C GLU A 146 9.94 -11.90 2.92
N PHE A 147 9.55 -10.74 3.46
CA PHE A 147 8.17 -10.37 3.77
C PHE A 147 7.92 -8.97 3.23
N ARG A 148 6.76 -8.76 2.57
CA ARG A 148 6.45 -7.49 1.91
C ARG A 148 5.02 -7.07 2.16
N THR A 149 4.86 -5.76 2.31
CA THR A 149 3.64 -5.02 2.01
C THR A 149 3.93 -4.17 0.79
N LEU A 150 3.05 -4.18 -0.20
CA LEU A 150 3.30 -3.52 -1.46
C LEU A 150 2.03 -2.86 -1.96
N TRP A 151 2.20 -1.74 -2.64
CA TRP A 151 1.20 -1.11 -3.48
C TRP A 151 1.65 -1.17 -4.93
N ARG A 152 0.79 -1.66 -5.82
CA ARG A 152 0.88 -1.42 -7.26
C ARG A 152 -0.18 -0.39 -7.63
N LEU A 153 0.25 0.78 -8.08
CA LEU A 153 -0.59 1.95 -8.32
C LEU A 153 -0.64 2.29 -9.81
N ASP A 154 -1.61 3.12 -10.18
CA ASP A 154 -1.76 3.63 -11.55
C ASP A 154 -0.50 4.39 -12.00
N ASN A 155 0.17 3.89 -13.03
CA ASN A 155 1.45 4.44 -13.48
C ASN A 155 1.33 5.81 -14.16
N THR A 156 0.11 6.25 -14.51
CA THR A 156 -0.12 7.60 -15.06
C THR A 156 -0.23 8.66 -13.97
N SER A 157 -0.73 8.29 -12.79
CA SER A 157 -0.87 9.17 -11.63
C SER A 157 0.44 9.31 -10.84
N PHE A 158 1.35 8.33 -11.00
CA PHE A 158 2.61 8.25 -10.24
C PHE A 158 3.82 8.01 -11.17
N PRO A 159 4.15 8.95 -12.07
CA PRO A 159 5.26 8.79 -13.01
C PRO A 159 6.65 8.91 -12.37
N ASN A 160 6.75 9.41 -11.13
CA ASN A 160 8.02 9.63 -10.45
C ASN A 160 8.17 8.74 -9.21
N GLY A 161 9.41 8.44 -8.85
CA GLY A 161 9.80 7.73 -7.63
C GLY A 161 10.73 8.57 -6.78
N ARG A 162 10.76 8.28 -5.48
CA ARG A 162 11.70 8.89 -4.54
C ARG A 162 12.18 7.90 -3.48
N THR A 163 13.48 7.96 -3.25
CA THR A 163 14.21 7.37 -2.13
C THR A 163 15.24 8.37 -1.60
N THR A 164 16.05 8.01 -0.60
CA THR A 164 17.21 8.83 -0.21
C THR A 164 18.33 8.84 -1.26
N ALA A 165 18.41 7.81 -2.10
CA ALA A 165 19.47 7.65 -3.09
C ALA A 165 19.09 8.24 -4.46
N ARG A 166 17.80 8.38 -4.74
CA ARG A 166 17.29 8.78 -6.06
C ARG A 166 15.93 9.46 -5.98
N ASP A 167 15.72 10.47 -6.81
CA ASP A 167 14.46 11.20 -6.96
C ASP A 167 14.27 11.57 -8.44
N GLY A 168 13.10 11.28 -9.01
CA GLY A 168 12.78 11.64 -10.39
C GLY A 168 11.90 10.63 -11.14
N GLU A 169 11.91 10.73 -12.47
CA GLU A 169 11.04 9.96 -13.35
C GLU A 169 11.37 8.47 -13.36
N LEU A 170 10.34 7.64 -13.23
CA LEU A 170 10.42 6.18 -13.36
C LEU A 170 10.49 5.81 -14.85
N PRO A 171 11.25 4.76 -15.22
CA PRO A 171 11.24 4.29 -16.61
C PRO A 171 9.81 3.93 -17.06
N PRO A 172 9.37 4.36 -18.26
CA PRO A 172 8.05 4.06 -18.76
C PRO A 172 7.86 2.57 -19.04
N LEU A 173 6.63 2.07 -18.90
CA LEU A 173 6.32 0.64 -19.11
C LEU A 173 6.70 0.13 -20.52
N SER A 174 6.71 1.00 -21.52
CA SER A 174 7.12 0.67 -22.89
C SER A 174 8.59 0.23 -22.99
N GLU A 175 9.47 0.77 -22.14
CA GLU A 175 10.88 0.36 -22.11
C GLU A 175 11.04 -1.08 -21.60
N TYR A 176 10.24 -1.49 -20.63
CA TYR A 176 10.26 -2.88 -20.14
C TYR A 176 9.70 -3.85 -21.17
N ALA A 177 8.66 -3.46 -21.91
CA ALA A 177 8.07 -4.28 -22.98
C ALA A 177 9.05 -4.53 -24.15
N ALA A 178 9.97 -3.60 -24.39
CA ALA A 178 10.99 -3.72 -25.42
C ALA A 178 12.28 -4.43 -24.95
N ALA A 179 12.44 -4.66 -23.65
CA ALA A 179 13.64 -5.21 -23.04
C ALA A 179 13.50 -6.72 -22.73
N THR A 180 14.62 -7.43 -22.64
CA THR A 180 14.63 -8.86 -22.32
C THR A 180 14.71 -9.07 -20.81
N LYS A 181 13.73 -9.74 -20.20
CA LYS A 181 13.78 -10.09 -18.76
C LYS A 181 14.92 -11.09 -18.52
N VAL A 182 15.89 -10.73 -17.68
CA VAL A 182 17.09 -11.56 -17.44
C VAL A 182 17.07 -12.24 -16.06
N GLN A 183 16.52 -11.59 -15.04
CA GLN A 183 16.38 -12.14 -13.68
C GLN A 183 15.49 -11.23 -12.84
N ASP A 184 14.57 -11.80 -12.03
CA ASP A 184 13.69 -11.01 -11.13
C ASP A 184 13.09 -9.81 -11.89
N GLU A 185 12.80 -8.69 -11.23
CA GLU A 185 12.43 -7.44 -11.91
C GLU A 185 13.68 -6.70 -12.46
N THR A 186 14.44 -7.37 -13.34
CA THR A 186 15.57 -6.82 -14.12
C THR A 186 15.48 -7.22 -15.60
N TRP A 187 15.63 -6.24 -16.48
CA TRP A 187 15.57 -6.37 -17.93
C TRP A 187 16.79 -5.78 -18.60
N GLN A 188 17.34 -6.47 -19.59
CA GLN A 188 18.43 -5.97 -20.42
C GLN A 188 17.87 -5.28 -21.66
N ARG A 189 18.30 -4.04 -21.88
CA ARG A 189 18.01 -3.24 -23.07
C ARG A 189 18.87 -3.70 -24.26
N ALA A 190 18.47 -3.31 -25.47
CA ALA A 190 19.18 -3.67 -26.70
C ALA A 190 20.63 -3.13 -26.78
N ASP A 191 20.91 -2.02 -26.09
CA ASP A 191 22.25 -1.43 -25.97
C ASP A 191 23.14 -2.12 -24.92
N GLY A 192 22.63 -3.14 -24.25
CA GLY A 192 23.32 -3.91 -23.21
C GLY A 192 23.18 -3.34 -21.80
N THR A 193 22.57 -2.17 -21.61
CA THR A 193 22.27 -1.61 -20.28
C THR A 193 21.08 -2.30 -19.63
N PHE A 194 20.83 -2.03 -18.35
CA PHE A 194 19.78 -2.71 -17.57
C PHE A 194 18.76 -1.72 -17.01
N LEU A 195 17.50 -2.16 -17.00
CA LEU A 195 16.41 -1.63 -16.19
C LEU A 195 16.25 -2.54 -14.99
N THR A 196 16.33 -2.02 -13.77
CA THR A 196 16.11 -2.84 -12.59
C THR A 196 15.40 -2.10 -11.48
N LYS A 197 14.54 -2.82 -10.74
CA LYS A 197 13.93 -2.27 -9.52
C LYS A 197 14.99 -1.84 -8.49
N TYR A 198 16.18 -2.43 -8.54
CA TYR A 198 17.26 -2.11 -7.60
C TYR A 198 17.79 -0.68 -7.76
N ASP A 199 17.59 -0.05 -8.93
CA ASP A 199 17.93 1.36 -9.18
C ASP A 199 17.09 2.34 -8.33
N TRP A 200 15.99 1.85 -7.78
CA TRP A 200 15.04 2.57 -6.92
C TRP A 200 14.98 1.98 -5.51
N SER A 201 16.06 1.29 -5.10
CA SER A 201 16.21 0.76 -3.75
C SER A 201 17.20 1.60 -2.94
N ALA A 202 16.93 1.74 -1.64
CA ALA A 202 17.81 2.44 -0.71
C ALA A 202 17.74 1.80 0.69
N PHE A 203 18.73 2.07 1.53
CA PHE A 203 18.78 1.48 2.87
C PHE A 203 17.65 2.02 3.76
N VAL A 204 16.91 1.12 4.41
CA VAL A 204 15.80 1.48 5.31
C VAL A 204 16.24 2.34 6.50
N ARG A 205 17.50 2.21 6.94
CA ARG A 205 18.06 3.02 8.04
C ARG A 205 18.17 4.51 7.70
N GLU A 206 18.26 4.82 6.41
CA GLU A 206 18.39 6.19 5.91
C GLU A 206 17.03 6.81 5.59
N GLN A 207 15.97 6.00 5.54
CA GLN A 207 14.64 6.42 5.10
C GLN A 207 14.14 7.63 5.86
N ASP A 208 13.73 8.64 5.09
CA ASP A 208 12.91 9.77 5.49
C ASP A 208 11.45 9.47 5.10
N TYR A 209 11.18 9.37 3.81
CA TYR A 209 9.93 8.94 3.20
C TYR A 209 10.24 8.46 1.78
N TYR A 210 9.84 7.22 1.47
CA TYR A 210 10.03 6.65 0.13
C TYR A 210 8.68 6.50 -0.53
N GLY A 211 8.62 6.60 -1.84
CA GLY A 211 7.33 6.51 -2.49
C GLY A 211 7.35 6.83 -3.96
N VAL A 212 6.15 6.99 -4.49
CA VAL A 212 5.90 7.39 -5.87
C VAL A 212 4.95 8.58 -5.90
N TYR A 213 5.11 9.45 -6.89
CA TYR A 213 4.37 10.70 -6.96
C TYR A 213 4.16 11.19 -8.40
N GLY A 214 3.18 12.06 -8.56
CA GLY A 214 2.92 12.86 -9.74
C GLY A 214 2.48 14.26 -9.34
N ASP A 215 1.92 15.01 -10.28
CA ASP A 215 1.56 16.42 -10.04
C ASP A 215 0.43 16.58 -9.00
N GLU A 216 -0.47 15.61 -8.92
CA GLU A 216 -1.68 15.69 -8.07
C GLU A 216 -1.66 14.77 -6.85
N PHE A 217 -0.91 13.67 -6.92
CA PHE A 217 -0.95 12.58 -5.94
C PHE A 217 0.45 12.11 -5.54
N GLY A 218 0.59 11.70 -4.29
CA GLY A 218 1.78 11.01 -3.78
C GLY A 218 1.39 9.86 -2.87
N SER A 219 2.13 8.77 -2.94
CA SER A 219 1.98 7.59 -2.08
C SER A 219 3.31 7.31 -1.39
N TRP A 220 3.32 7.39 -0.07
CA TRP A 220 4.54 7.46 0.73
C TRP A 220 4.57 6.38 1.82
N TYR A 221 5.66 5.62 1.86
CA TYR A 221 6.06 4.84 3.01
C TYR A 221 6.88 5.72 3.94
N ILE A 222 6.33 5.95 5.13
CA ILE A 222 6.95 6.72 6.20
C ILE A 222 7.18 5.77 7.36
N VAL A 223 8.45 5.52 7.68
CA VAL A 223 8.82 4.73 8.84
C VAL A 223 8.98 5.65 10.04
N ARG A 224 8.37 5.29 11.18
CA ARG A 224 8.66 5.99 12.44
C ARG A 224 10.10 5.70 12.83
N ARG A 225 10.96 6.73 12.83
CA ARG A 225 12.29 6.61 13.46
C ARG A 225 12.11 6.38 14.95
N HIS A 226 12.27 5.13 15.41
CA HIS A 226 12.41 4.87 16.83
C HIS A 226 13.86 5.16 17.24
N PRO A 227 14.14 6.02 18.24
CA PRO A 227 15.50 6.34 18.69
C PRO A 227 16.28 5.15 19.31
N LEU A 228 15.74 3.93 19.29
CA LEU A 228 16.37 2.72 19.85
C LEU A 228 17.10 1.87 18.79
N LEU A 229 17.08 2.28 17.51
CA LEU A 229 17.90 1.65 16.47
C LEU A 229 19.27 2.33 16.27
N SER A 230 19.65 3.25 17.17
CA SER A 230 21.04 3.63 17.35
C SER A 230 21.71 2.61 18.27
N PRO A 231 22.85 1.99 17.90
CA PRO A 231 23.62 1.22 18.84
C PRO A 231 24.20 2.19 19.86
N ARG A 232 23.49 2.40 20.98
CA ARG A 232 24.16 2.82 22.20
C ARG A 232 25.09 1.68 22.56
N ARG A 233 26.35 1.79 22.13
CA ARG A 233 27.46 1.16 22.83
C ARG A 233 27.37 1.64 24.27
N LEU A 234 26.84 0.78 25.13
CA LEU A 234 27.22 0.78 26.53
C LEU A 234 28.66 0.26 26.55
N LEU A 235 29.59 1.18 26.78
CA LEU A 235 30.79 0.90 27.57
C LEU A 235 30.50 1.44 28.96
#